data_AF-A0A660MFQ6-F1
#
_entry.id   AF-A0A660MFQ6-F1
#
_cell.length_a   1.000
_cell.length_b   1.000
_cell.length_c   1.000
_cell.angle_alpha   90.00
_cell.angle_beta   90.00
_cell.angle_gamma   90.00
#
_symmetry.space_group_name_H-M   'P 1'
#
loop_
_entity.id
_entity.type
_entity.pdbx_description
1 polymer ?
#
loop_
_entity_poly.entity_id
_entity_poly.type
_entity_poly.pdbx_seq_one_letter_code
_entity_poly.pdbx_strand_id
1 'polypeptide(L)'
;MRARCPVAHDDYLGYTLFRHEDVRYALDHPEQFSSRVSTRHVAVPSGMDAPEHTAFRAINDRYYTPQRLAGFAPRFRAIIRNLVAALPRGQAVDVMDGFAQRYAMRIQNAFMGWPDSLEAPLTAWIEKNRRATLRGDRAEIAAVALEFD
;
A
#
# COMPACT_ATOMS: atom_id res chain seq x y z
N MET A 1 18.70 -4.89 -18.78
CA MET A 1 17.89 -3.68 -19.07
C MET A 1 18.65 -2.40 -18.79
N ARG A 2 18.88 -1.95 -17.55
CA ARG A 2 19.59 -0.67 -17.22
C ARG A 2 20.76 -0.25 -18.12
N ALA A 3 21.67 -1.18 -18.43
CA ALA A 3 22.88 -0.90 -19.22
C ALA A 3 22.69 -0.92 -20.75
N ARG A 4 21.66 -1.59 -21.27
CA ARG A 4 21.50 -1.87 -22.71
C ARG A 4 20.20 -1.33 -23.30
N CYS A 5 19.14 -1.29 -22.49
CA CYS A 5 17.81 -0.83 -22.85
C CYS A 5 17.19 -0.22 -21.57
N PRO A 6 17.57 1.03 -21.23
CA PRO A 6 17.14 1.69 -19.99
C PRO A 6 15.65 2.07 -20.01
N VAL A 7 15.09 2.20 -21.21
CA VAL A 7 13.66 2.33 -21.48
C VAL A 7 13.28 1.19 -22.41
N ALA A 8 12.53 0.22 -21.89
CA ALA A 8 12.02 -0.91 -22.67
C ALA A 8 10.53 -0.75 -22.92
N HIS A 9 10.04 -1.29 -24.02
CA HIS A 9 8.62 -1.36 -24.32
C HIS A 9 8.21 -2.82 -24.55
N ASP A 10 7.08 -3.23 -23.97
CA ASP A 10 6.39 -4.47 -24.29
C ASP A 10 4.87 -4.28 -24.24
N ASP A 11 4.12 -5.15 -24.93
CA ASP A 11 2.67 -5.01 -25.08
C ASP A 11 1.89 -5.26 -23.78
N TYR A 12 2.53 -5.83 -22.75
CA TYR A 12 1.89 -6.12 -21.47
C TYR A 12 2.07 -4.99 -20.44
N LEU A 13 3.29 -4.49 -20.27
CA LEU A 13 3.62 -3.43 -19.30
C LEU A 13 3.70 -2.02 -19.91
N GLY A 14 3.71 -1.90 -21.24
CA GLY A 14 4.01 -0.65 -21.93
C GLY A 14 5.48 -0.28 -21.74
N TYR A 15 5.74 1.01 -21.44
CA TYR A 15 7.10 1.50 -21.21
C TYR A 15 7.58 1.26 -19.78
N THR A 16 8.73 0.62 -19.63
CA THR A 16 9.40 0.40 -18.35
C THR A 16 10.69 1.21 -18.26
N LEU A 17 10.80 2.05 -17.23
CA LEU A 17 11.98 2.85 -16.91
C LEU A 17 12.86 2.10 -15.90
N PHE A 18 14.13 1.87 -16.24
CA PHE A 18 15.04 1.09 -15.39
C PHE A 18 16.09 1.92 -14.65
N ARG A 19 16.39 3.14 -15.09
CA ARG A 19 17.37 3.99 -14.41
C ARG A 19 16.70 4.88 -13.38
N HIS A 20 17.42 5.13 -12.29
CA HIS A 20 16.97 6.03 -11.24
C HIS A 20 16.70 7.45 -11.77
N GLU A 21 17.55 7.96 -12.66
CA GLU A 21 17.38 9.29 -13.27
C GLU A 21 16.06 9.41 -14.05
N ASP A 22 15.73 8.41 -14.87
CA ASP A 22 14.50 8.37 -15.67
C ASP A 22 13.26 8.28 -14.77
N VAL A 23 13.30 7.40 -13.75
CA VAL A 23 12.19 7.25 -12.79
C VAL A 23 11.98 8.54 -12.00
N ARG A 24 13.06 9.18 -11.52
CA ARG A 24 12.93 10.47 -10.83
C ARG A 24 12.39 11.56 -11.75
N TYR A 25 12.86 11.63 -13.00
CA TYR A 25 12.32 12.60 -13.95
C TYR A 25 10.81 12.41 -14.12
N ALA A 26 10.34 11.17 -14.30
CA ALA A 26 8.91 10.90 -14.41
C ALA A 26 8.12 11.31 -13.16
N LEU A 27 8.67 11.07 -11.96
CA LEU A 27 8.05 11.47 -10.69
C LEU A 27 8.02 13.00 -10.48
N ASP A 28 9.05 13.71 -10.95
CA ASP A 28 9.18 15.16 -10.79
C ASP A 28 8.35 15.95 -11.82
N HIS A 29 7.83 15.28 -12.88
CA HIS A 29 7.05 15.89 -13.98
C HIS A 29 5.63 15.29 -14.11
N PRO A 30 4.75 15.42 -13.10
CA PRO A 30 3.40 14.87 -13.12
C PRO A 30 2.50 15.48 -14.21
N GLU A 31 2.86 16.65 -14.74
CA GLU A 31 2.20 17.27 -15.90
C GLU A 31 2.48 16.53 -17.22
N GLN A 32 3.57 15.78 -17.29
CA GLN A 32 3.93 14.92 -18.42
C GLN A 32 3.48 13.46 -18.17
N PHE A 33 3.56 13.00 -16.92
CA PHE A 33 3.28 11.62 -16.54
C PHE A 33 2.10 11.56 -15.55
N SER A 34 0.90 11.57 -16.10
CA SER A 34 -0.36 11.53 -15.35
C SER A 34 -0.50 10.26 -14.50
N SER A 35 -1.03 10.41 -13.29
CA SER A 35 -1.42 9.30 -12.42
C SER A 35 -2.84 8.78 -12.73
N ARG A 36 -3.62 9.47 -13.58
CA ARG A 36 -4.99 9.09 -13.96
C ARG A 36 -5.03 7.95 -14.98
N VAL A 37 -4.62 6.77 -14.54
CA VAL A 37 -4.57 5.55 -15.38
C VAL A 37 -5.91 4.82 -15.50
N SER A 38 -6.93 5.21 -14.70
CA SER A 38 -8.26 4.60 -14.72
C SER A 38 -9.32 5.65 -14.39
N THR A 39 -10.36 5.75 -15.22
CA THR A 39 -11.54 6.60 -14.95
C THR A 39 -12.63 5.89 -14.16
N ARG A 40 -12.57 4.56 -14.06
CA ARG A 40 -13.59 3.74 -13.41
C ARG A 40 -13.25 3.40 -11.96
N HIS A 41 -11.96 3.17 -11.67
CA HIS A 41 -11.47 2.79 -10.34
C HIS A 41 -10.33 3.72 -9.96
N VAL A 42 -10.67 4.93 -9.55
CA VAL A 42 -9.69 5.94 -9.15
C VAL A 42 -9.21 5.63 -7.74
N ALA A 43 -7.91 5.34 -7.58
CA ALA A 43 -7.30 5.22 -6.26
C ALA A 43 -7.18 6.60 -5.63
N VAL A 44 -7.98 6.93 -4.62
CA VAL A 44 -7.97 8.29 -4.04
C VAL A 44 -6.86 8.42 -2.99
N PRO A 45 -5.91 9.37 -3.09
CA PRO A 45 -5.72 10.34 -4.18
C PRO A 45 -4.70 9.89 -5.24
N SER A 46 -4.01 8.76 -5.04
CA SER A 46 -2.86 8.32 -5.87
C SER A 46 -3.13 8.17 -7.37
N GLY A 47 -4.38 8.04 -7.81
CA GLY A 47 -4.81 7.94 -9.20
C GLY A 47 -5.38 9.25 -9.76
N MET A 48 -5.07 10.38 -9.13
CA MET A 48 -5.55 11.72 -9.50
C MET A 48 -4.36 12.62 -9.87
N ASP A 49 -4.63 13.62 -10.72
CA ASP A 49 -3.68 14.71 -11.01
C ASP A 49 -4.13 16.01 -10.34
N ALA A 50 -3.27 17.02 -10.33
CA ALA A 50 -3.66 18.37 -9.91
C ALA A 50 -4.77 18.93 -10.82
N PRO A 51 -5.71 19.74 -10.29
CA PRO A 51 -5.80 20.22 -8.91
C PRO A 51 -6.51 19.27 -7.94
N GLU A 52 -7.18 18.23 -8.44
CA GLU A 52 -7.98 17.28 -7.63
C GLU A 52 -7.11 16.56 -6.59
N HIS A 53 -5.97 16.01 -7.02
CA HIS A 53 -4.98 15.40 -6.13
C HIS A 53 -4.55 16.36 -5.02
N THR A 54 -4.25 17.62 -5.36
CA THR A 54 -3.80 18.63 -4.39
C THR A 54 -4.82 18.86 -3.28
N ALA A 55 -6.11 18.91 -3.62
CA ALA A 55 -7.17 19.10 -2.63
C ALA A 55 -7.28 17.90 -1.68
N PHE A 56 -7.30 16.67 -2.19
CA PHE A 56 -7.35 15.46 -1.35
C PHE A 56 -6.07 15.26 -0.54
N ARG A 57 -4.90 15.53 -1.13
CA ARG A 57 -3.61 15.45 -0.44
C ARG A 57 -3.56 16.40 0.75
N ALA A 58 -4.06 17.62 0.59
CA ALA A 58 -4.13 18.60 1.69
C ALA A 58 -5.05 18.16 2.85
N ILE A 59 -6.05 17.31 2.59
CA ILE A 59 -6.87 16.69 3.64
C ILE A 59 -6.08 15.58 4.33
N ASN A 60 -5.50 14.66 3.55
CA ASN A 60 -4.77 13.50 4.06
C ASN A 60 -3.55 13.91 4.88
N ASP A 61 -2.76 14.89 4.43
CA ASP A 61 -1.52 15.32 5.09
C ASP A 61 -1.75 15.82 6.53
N ARG A 62 -2.96 16.32 6.83
CA ARG A 62 -3.32 16.71 8.21
C ARG A 62 -3.24 15.53 9.18
N TYR A 63 -3.41 14.29 8.72
CA TYR A 63 -3.31 13.08 9.55
C TYR A 63 -1.88 12.57 9.72
N TYR A 64 -0.94 13.03 8.90
CA TYR A 64 0.46 12.58 8.88
C TYR A 64 1.45 13.61 9.43
N THR A 65 0.99 14.56 10.26
CA THR A 65 1.90 15.55 10.86
C THR A 65 2.87 14.88 11.84
N PRO A 66 4.11 15.41 12.01
CA PRO A 66 5.08 14.86 12.95
C PRO A 66 4.51 14.71 14.38
N GLN A 67 3.71 15.66 14.83
CA GLN A 67 3.08 15.64 16.16
C GLN A 67 2.07 14.51 16.29
N ARG A 68 1.22 14.27 15.28
CA ARG A 68 0.26 13.15 15.29
C ARG A 68 0.98 11.82 15.27
N LEU A 69 1.97 11.66 14.39
CA LEU A 69 2.77 10.44 14.28
C LEU A 69 3.56 10.15 15.57
N ALA A 70 4.12 11.18 16.22
CA ALA A 70 4.77 11.05 17.51
C ALA A 70 3.81 10.51 18.59
N GLY A 71 2.54 10.91 18.56
CA GLY A 71 1.49 10.38 19.44
C GLY A 71 1.26 8.87 19.29
N PHE A 72 1.44 8.32 18.08
CA PHE A 72 1.30 6.87 17.84
C PHE A 72 2.53 6.05 18.23
N ALA A 73 3.71 6.67 18.32
CA ALA A 73 4.97 5.96 18.55
C ALA A 73 4.96 5.03 19.78
N PRO A 74 4.42 5.42 20.96
CA PRO A 74 4.31 4.52 22.10
C PRO A 74 3.43 3.30 21.83
N ARG A 75 2.27 3.48 21.19
CA ARG A 75 1.33 2.39 20.85
C ARG A 75 1.95 1.44 19.83
N PHE A 76 2.57 1.96 18.78
CA PHE A 76 3.27 1.14 17.78
C PHE A 76 4.40 0.34 18.40
N ARG A 77 5.21 0.95 19.29
CA ARG A 77 6.27 0.24 20.02
C ARG A 77 5.72 -0.86 20.92
N ALA A 78 4.56 -0.66 21.55
CA ALA A 78 3.89 -1.71 22.33
C ALA A 78 3.44 -2.88 21.45
N ILE A 79 2.82 -2.60 20.29
CA ILE A 79 2.42 -3.62 19.32
C ILE A 79 3.62 -4.45 18.87
N ILE A 80 4.70 -3.78 18.44
CA ILE A 80 5.92 -4.44 17.97
C ILE A 80 6.53 -5.31 19.07
N ARG A 81 6.66 -4.78 20.30
CA ARG A 81 7.21 -5.56 21.42
C ARG A 81 6.39 -6.80 21.71
N ASN A 82 5.06 -6.71 21.69
CA ASN A 82 4.20 -7.85 21.93
C ASN A 82 4.32 -8.91 20.82
N LEU A 83 4.40 -8.47 19.55
CA LEU A 83 4.62 -9.39 18.43
C LEU A 83 5.97 -10.10 18.53
N VAL A 84 7.04 -9.37 18.84
CA VAL A 84 8.39 -9.95 19.03
C VAL A 84 8.43 -10.88 20.26
N ALA A 85 7.74 -10.53 21.34
CA ALA A 85 7.68 -11.35 22.54
C ALA A 85 6.96 -12.69 22.32
N ALA A 86 6.01 -12.74 21.39
CA ALA A 86 5.27 -13.95 21.01
C ALA A 86 6.06 -14.87 20.06
N LEU A 87 7.20 -14.43 19.53
CA LEU A 87 8.04 -15.27 18.67
C LEU A 87 8.75 -16.36 19.50
N PRO A 88 8.93 -17.56 18.93
CA PRO A 88 9.63 -18.63 19.60
C PRO A 88 11.12 -18.30 19.78
N ARG A 89 11.72 -18.79 20.86
CA ARG A 89 13.11 -18.49 21.26
C ARG A 89 14.05 -19.59 20.81
N GLY A 90 15.26 -19.22 20.40
CA GLY A 90 16.32 -20.17 20.03
C GLY A 90 16.11 -20.89 18.70
N GLN A 91 15.16 -20.44 17.88
CA GLN A 91 14.88 -21.03 16.57
C GLN A 91 14.80 -19.96 15.48
N ALA A 92 15.02 -20.37 14.24
CA ALA A 92 14.74 -19.54 13.08
C ALA A 92 13.23 -19.25 12.99
N VAL A 93 12.91 -18.04 12.56
CA VAL A 93 11.54 -17.58 12.34
C VAL A 93 11.46 -17.06 10.91
N ASP A 94 10.46 -17.51 10.16
CA ASP A 94 10.07 -16.82 8.94
C ASP A 94 9.26 -15.58 9.33
N VAL A 95 9.82 -14.40 9.07
CA VAL A 95 9.20 -13.12 9.40
C VAL A 95 7.93 -12.88 8.57
N MET A 96 7.86 -13.44 7.36
CA MET A 96 6.68 -13.31 6.51
C MET A 96 5.55 -14.22 6.98
N ASP A 97 5.88 -15.34 7.63
CA ASP A 97 4.91 -16.25 8.24
C ASP A 97 4.39 -15.71 9.57
N GLY A 98 3.35 -14.88 9.49
CA GLY A 98 2.58 -14.41 10.64
C GLY A 98 3.10 -13.16 11.32
N PHE A 99 4.40 -12.88 11.38
CA PHE A 99 4.88 -11.63 12.00
C PHE A 99 4.58 -10.39 11.14
N ALA A 100 5.06 -10.35 9.89
CA ALA A 100 4.97 -9.17 9.03
C ALA A 100 3.52 -8.77 8.74
N GLN A 101 2.65 -9.76 8.49
CA GLN A 101 1.23 -9.53 8.24
C GLN A 101 0.53 -8.97 9.48
N ARG A 102 0.71 -9.58 10.66
CA ARG A 102 0.12 -9.08 11.92
C ARG A 102 0.67 -7.71 12.29
N TYR A 103 1.95 -7.46 12.05
CA TYR A 103 2.54 -6.14 12.21
C TYR A 103 1.83 -5.10 11.34
N ALA A 104 1.73 -5.33 10.02
CA ALA A 104 1.08 -4.41 9.10
C ALA A 104 -0.37 -4.13 9.50
N MET A 105 -1.14 -5.18 9.80
CA MET A 105 -2.57 -5.05 10.18
C MET A 105 -2.76 -4.32 11.51
N ARG A 106 -1.98 -4.63 12.55
CA ARG A 106 -2.14 -3.99 13.86
C ARG A 106 -1.70 -2.54 13.86
N ILE A 107 -0.66 -2.20 13.08
CA ILE A 107 -0.24 -0.80 12.91
C ILE A 107 -1.30 -0.02 12.14
N GLN A 108 -1.85 -0.59 11.06
CA GLN A 108 -2.96 0.01 10.31
C GLN A 108 -4.19 0.21 11.20
N ASN A 109 -4.65 -0.82 11.92
CA ASN A 109 -5.81 -0.71 12.80
C ASN A 109 -5.61 0.36 13.87
N ALA A 110 -4.42 0.38 14.49
CA ALA A 110 -4.09 1.40 15.49
C ALA A 110 -4.06 2.82 14.90
N PHE A 111 -3.55 2.98 13.67
CA PHE A 111 -3.55 4.27 12.98
C PHE A 111 -4.96 4.74 12.60
N MET A 112 -5.80 3.82 12.10
CA MET A 112 -7.16 4.10 11.66
C MET A 112 -8.17 4.20 12.82
N GLY A 113 -7.76 3.85 14.05
CA GLY A 113 -8.67 3.77 15.19
C GLY A 113 -9.64 2.59 15.11
N TRP A 114 -9.29 1.55 14.37
CA TRP A 114 -10.10 0.35 14.18
C TRP A 114 -9.90 -0.67 15.31
N PRO A 115 -10.95 -1.43 15.68
CA PRO A 115 -10.83 -2.44 16.73
C PRO A 115 -9.99 -3.64 16.28
N ASP A 116 -9.34 -4.30 17.24
CA ASP A 116 -8.50 -5.48 16.99
C ASP A 116 -9.30 -6.63 16.35
N SER A 117 -10.63 -6.68 16.54
CA SER A 117 -11.52 -7.67 15.91
C SER A 117 -11.52 -7.60 14.38
N LEU A 118 -11.10 -6.49 13.78
CA LEU A 118 -10.98 -6.37 12.33
C LEU A 118 -9.70 -7.00 11.75
N GLU A 119 -8.71 -7.37 12.57
CA GLU A 119 -7.44 -7.95 12.08
C GLU A 119 -7.67 -9.20 11.21
N ALA A 120 -8.43 -10.17 11.70
CA ALA A 120 -8.70 -11.42 10.98
C ALA A 120 -9.54 -11.21 9.70
N PRO A 121 -10.70 -10.51 9.72
CA PRO A 121 -11.49 -10.30 8.51
C PRO A 121 -10.75 -9.43 7.48
N LEU A 122 -10.01 -8.39 7.88
CA LEU A 122 -9.19 -7.60 6.95
C LEU A 122 -8.11 -8.45 6.30
N THR A 123 -7.44 -9.30 7.08
CA THR A 123 -6.41 -10.20 6.57
C THR A 123 -6.97 -11.15 5.50
N ALA A 124 -8.11 -11.77 5.79
CA ALA A 124 -8.77 -12.68 4.86
C ALA A 124 -9.24 -11.95 3.57
N TRP A 125 -9.79 -10.76 3.73
CA TRP A 125 -10.25 -9.93 2.63
C TRP A 125 -9.09 -9.48 1.72
N ILE A 126 -7.98 -9.00 2.27
CA ILE A 126 -6.76 -8.63 1.52
C ILE A 126 -6.23 -9.82 0.72
N GLU A 127 -6.15 -11.00 1.34
CA GLU A 127 -5.66 -12.20 0.66
C GLU A 127 -6.59 -12.64 -0.46
N LYS A 128 -7.91 -12.53 -0.26
CA LYS A 128 -8.91 -12.80 -1.31
C LYS A 128 -8.74 -11.84 -2.49
N ASN A 129 -8.62 -10.54 -2.20
CA ASN A 129 -8.41 -9.51 -3.23
C ASN A 129 -7.09 -9.74 -4.00
N ARG A 130 -6.01 -10.09 -3.28
CA ARG A 130 -4.70 -10.40 -3.89
C ARG A 130 -4.81 -11.58 -4.86
N ARG A 131 -5.48 -12.67 -4.47
CA ARG A 131 -5.68 -13.84 -5.35
C ARG A 131 -6.53 -13.52 -6.57
N ALA A 132 -7.61 -12.75 -6.42
CA ALA A 132 -8.45 -12.32 -7.54
C ALA A 132 -7.66 -11.42 -8.52
N THR A 133 -6.86 -10.50 -7.99
CA THR A 133 -5.97 -9.62 -8.78
C THR A 133 -4.94 -10.42 -9.58
N LEU A 134 -4.29 -11.41 -8.96
CA LEU A 134 -3.29 -12.26 -9.64
C LEU A 134 -3.90 -13.12 -10.76
N ARG A 135 -5.17 -13.50 -10.65
CA ARG A 135 -5.90 -14.22 -11.70
C ARG A 135 -6.45 -13.30 -12.80
N GLY A 136 -6.50 -11.98 -12.55
CA GLY A 136 -7.13 -11.02 -13.46
C GLY A 136 -8.67 -11.12 -13.52
N ASP A 137 -9.30 -11.78 -12.55
CA ASP A 137 -10.76 -11.93 -12.52
C ASP A 137 -11.42 -10.64 -12.03
N ARG A 138 -11.84 -9.79 -12.98
CA ARG A 138 -12.45 -8.49 -12.69
C ARG A 138 -13.79 -8.61 -11.94
N ALA A 139 -14.54 -9.69 -12.13
CA ALA A 139 -15.82 -9.87 -11.45
C ALA A 139 -15.58 -10.24 -9.98
N GLU A 140 -14.62 -11.13 -9.73
CA GLU A 140 -14.22 -11.49 -8.36
C GLU A 140 -13.60 -10.28 -7.63
N ILE A 141 -12.73 -9.50 -8.28
CA ILE A 141 -12.17 -8.27 -7.68
C ILE A 141 -13.29 -7.30 -7.27
N ALA A 142 -14.28 -7.10 -8.13
CA ALA A 142 -15.41 -6.23 -7.84
C ALA A 142 -16.28 -6.76 -6.69
N ALA A 143 -16.55 -8.07 -6.67
CA ALA A 143 -17.31 -8.71 -5.59
C ALA A 143 -16.58 -8.60 -4.24
N VAL A 144 -15.27 -8.84 -4.23
CA VAL A 144 -14.43 -8.70 -3.04
C VAL A 144 -14.45 -7.27 -2.53
N ALA A 145 -14.36 -6.26 -3.40
CA ALA A 145 -14.39 -4.87 -2.97
C ALA A 145 -15.63 -4.52 -2.13
N LEU A 146 -16.79 -5.08 -2.47
CA LEU A 146 -18.06 -4.86 -1.78
C LEU A 146 -18.19 -5.59 -0.42
N GLU A 147 -17.27 -6.50 -0.09
CA GLU A 147 -17.32 -7.25 1.19
C GLU A 147 -16.87 -6.42 2.39
N PHE A 148 -16.26 -5.26 2.15
CA PHE A 148 -15.69 -4.38 3.19
C PHE A 148 -16.19 -2.93 3.12
N ASP A 149 -17.18 -2.64 2.26
CA ASP A 149 -17.96 -1.39 2.24
C ASP A 149 -18.99 -1.36 3.39
#